data_AF-A0A4P9WEI0-F1
#
_entry.id   AF-A0A4P9WEI0-F1
#
_cell.length_a   1.000
_cell.length_b   1.000
_cell.length_c   1.000
_cell.angle_alpha   90.00
_cell.angle_beta   90.00
_cell.angle_gamma   90.00
#
_symmetry.space_group_name_H-M   'P 1'
#
loop_
_entity.id
_entity.type
_entity.pdbx_description
1 polymer ?
#
loop_
_entity_poly.entity_id
_entity_poly.type
_entity_poly.pdbx_seq_one_letter_code
_entity_poly.pdbx_strand_id
1 'polypeptide(L)'
;RCVCDDGFTWTGSTCVLSSSTSCPSNGHLDSSLDRCVCDDGFTWTGSTCVLSSSTPCPSNGHIDASLARCVCDDGFTWTGSECASTPSGASCPSNAHMDATQDNCVCNSGFIWD
;
A
#
# COMPACT_ATOMS: atom_id res chain seq x y z
N ARG A 1 -6.32 -19.80 -29.38
CA ARG A 1 -6.71 -20.18 -28.00
C ARG A 1 -7.65 -19.10 -27.50
N CYS A 2 -8.91 -19.42 -27.24
CA CYS A 2 -9.83 -18.50 -26.57
C CYS A 2 -9.58 -18.65 -25.06
N VAL A 3 -9.47 -17.52 -24.37
CA VAL A 3 -9.38 -17.45 -22.91
C VAL A 3 -10.61 -16.69 -22.44
N CYS A 4 -11.06 -16.97 -21.22
CA CYS A 4 -12.11 -16.17 -20.62
C CYS A 4 -11.62 -14.75 -20.38
N ASP A 5 -12.54 -13.79 -20.43
CA ASP A 5 -12.25 -12.42 -20.02
C ASP A 5 -11.83 -12.39 -18.55
N ASP A 6 -11.06 -11.36 -18.22
CA ASP A 6 -10.56 -11.10 -16.89
C ASP A 6 -11.69 -11.08 -15.84
N GLY A 7 -11.55 -11.92 -14.79
CA GLY A 7 -12.57 -12.16 -13.77
C GLY A 7 -13.45 -13.40 -14.00
N PHE A 8 -13.34 -14.06 -15.14
CA PHE A 8 -14.12 -15.24 -15.49
C PHE A 8 -13.25 -16.50 -15.51
N THR A 9 -13.80 -17.61 -15.00
CA THR A 9 -13.16 -18.93 -15.00
C THR A 9 -13.86 -19.85 -15.99
N TRP A 10 -13.06 -20.58 -16.78
CA TRP A 10 -13.59 -21.57 -17.71
C TRP A 10 -14.09 -22.81 -16.96
N THR A 11 -15.36 -23.15 -17.13
CA THR A 11 -15.99 -24.32 -16.49
C THR A 11 -15.96 -25.60 -17.33
N GLY A 12 -15.32 -25.56 -18.50
CA GLY A 12 -15.39 -26.66 -19.48
C GLY A 12 -16.48 -26.46 -20.54
N SER A 13 -17.45 -25.58 -20.31
CA SER A 13 -18.54 -25.29 -21.26
C SER A 13 -18.82 -23.79 -21.43
N THR A 14 -18.60 -22.98 -20.38
CA THR A 14 -18.77 -21.53 -20.43
C THR A 14 -17.76 -20.82 -19.53
N CYS A 15 -17.51 -19.55 -19.82
CA CYS A 15 -16.84 -18.64 -18.90
C CYS A 15 -17.86 -18.19 -17.87
N VAL A 16 -17.74 -18.67 -16.63
CA VAL A 16 -18.55 -18.19 -15.52
C VAL A 16 -17.78 -17.14 -14.75
N LEU A 17 -18.48 -16.20 -14.14
CA LEU A 17 -17.85 -15.34 -13.16
C LEU A 17 -17.17 -16.23 -12.11
N SER A 18 -15.98 -15.86 -11.66
CA SER A 18 -15.27 -16.58 -10.59
C SER A 18 -16.00 -16.39 -9.25
N SER A 19 -17.23 -16.86 -9.16
CA SER A 19 -18.12 -16.76 -8.02
C SER A 19 -17.83 -17.90 -7.06
N SER A 20 -16.77 -17.73 -6.28
CA SER A 20 -16.71 -18.30 -4.94
C SER A 20 -15.68 -17.57 -4.08
N THR A 21 -16.20 -16.55 -3.38
CA THR A 21 -15.91 -16.18 -1.98
C THR A 21 -15.06 -14.94 -1.71
N SER A 22 -14.25 -14.45 -2.64
CA SER A 22 -13.49 -13.21 -2.37
C SER A 22 -13.13 -12.47 -3.64
N CYS A 23 -13.71 -11.28 -3.82
CA CYS A 23 -13.12 -10.30 -4.73
C CYS A 23 -11.66 -10.04 -4.29
N PRO A 24 -10.78 -9.67 -5.24
CA PRO A 24 -9.42 -9.32 -4.90
C PRO A 24 -9.42 -8.16 -3.89
N SER A 25 -8.33 -8.02 -3.15
CA SER A 25 -8.16 -6.92 -2.19
C SER A 25 -8.52 -5.58 -2.85
N ASN A 26 -9.25 -4.74 -2.12
CA ASN A 26 -9.76 -3.43 -2.60
C ASN A 26 -10.80 -3.54 -3.74
N GLY A 27 -11.59 -4.61 -3.75
CA GLY A 27 -12.76 -4.75 -4.61
C GLY A 27 -13.90 -5.47 -3.90
N HIS A 28 -15.11 -5.22 -4.38
CA HIS A 28 -16.35 -5.81 -3.88
C HIS A 28 -17.20 -6.37 -5.02
N LEU A 29 -18.14 -7.26 -4.68
CA LEU A 29 -19.08 -7.80 -5.65
C LEU A 29 -20.18 -6.76 -5.91
N ASP A 30 -20.27 -6.27 -7.13
CA ASP A 30 -21.44 -5.54 -7.60
C ASP A 30 -22.51 -6.55 -8.00
N SER A 31 -23.56 -6.66 -7.18
CA SER A 31 -24.66 -7.60 -7.39
C SER A 31 -25.53 -7.27 -8.60
N SER A 32 -25.48 -6.03 -9.09
CA SER A 32 -26.25 -5.58 -10.26
C SER A 32 -25.54 -5.93 -11.57
N LEU A 33 -24.21 -5.89 -11.55
CA LEU A 33 -23.35 -6.24 -12.68
C LEU A 33 -22.88 -7.69 -12.66
N ASP A 34 -23.17 -8.41 -11.57
CA ASP A 34 -22.72 -9.77 -11.27
C ASP A 34 -21.21 -9.91 -11.55
N ARG A 35 -20.40 -8.97 -11.04
CA ARG A 35 -18.94 -8.97 -11.18
C ARG A 35 -18.24 -8.25 -10.03
N CYS A 36 -16.97 -8.59 -9.80
CA CYS A 36 -16.14 -7.77 -8.91
C CYS A 36 -15.85 -6.42 -9.57
N VAL A 37 -16.01 -5.36 -8.79
CA VAL A 37 -15.64 -3.99 -9.12
C VAL A 37 -14.64 -3.49 -8.07
N CYS A 38 -13.79 -2.56 -8.46
CA CYS A 38 -12.83 -1.98 -7.52
C CYS A 38 -13.49 -0.94 -6.63
N ASP A 39 -13.03 -0.88 -5.38
CA ASP A 39 -13.45 0.15 -4.44
C ASP A 39 -13.02 1.54 -4.94
N ASP A 40 -13.66 2.59 -4.41
CA ASP A 40 -13.32 3.97 -4.75
C ASP A 40 -11.81 4.25 -4.60
N GLY A 41 -11.22 4.83 -5.64
CA GLY A 41 -9.79 5.11 -5.69
C GLY A 41 -8.93 3.94 -6.16
N PHE A 42 -9.52 2.81 -6.59
CA PHE A 42 -8.84 1.67 -7.18
C PHE A 42 -9.32 1.41 -8.63
N THR A 43 -8.42 0.88 -9.46
CA THR A 43 -8.65 0.57 -10.88
C THR A 43 -8.36 -0.90 -11.15
N TRP A 44 -9.18 -1.51 -12.01
CA TRP A 44 -9.04 -2.91 -12.41
C TRP A 44 -7.87 -3.10 -13.38
N THR A 45 -6.95 -4.01 -13.08
CA THR A 45 -5.80 -4.36 -13.95
C THR A 45 -6.04 -5.57 -14.84
N GLY A 46 -7.25 -6.14 -14.81
CA GLY A 46 -7.56 -7.45 -15.39
C GLY A 46 -7.68 -8.53 -14.33
N SER A 47 -6.80 -8.53 -13.32
CA SER A 47 -6.78 -9.58 -12.30
C SER A 47 -6.94 -9.09 -10.86
N THR A 48 -6.66 -7.81 -10.60
CA THR A 48 -6.73 -7.24 -9.24
C THR A 48 -7.12 -5.76 -9.28
N CYS A 49 -7.52 -5.23 -8.13
CA CYS A 49 -7.74 -3.81 -7.91
C CYS A 49 -6.46 -3.16 -7.38
N VAL A 50 -5.90 -2.25 -8.16
CA VAL A 50 -4.71 -1.47 -7.80
C VAL A 50 -5.11 -0.04 -7.52
N LEU A 51 -4.38 0.66 -6.66
CA LEU A 51 -4.65 2.07 -6.44
C LEU A 51 -4.62 2.81 -7.78
N SER A 52 -5.69 3.53 -8.09
CA SER A 52 -5.75 4.33 -9.30
C SER A 52 -4.70 5.42 -9.19
N SER A 53 -3.90 5.61 -10.24
CA SER A 53 -2.89 6.66 -10.33
C SER A 53 -3.48 8.08 -10.21
N SER A 54 -4.81 8.19 -10.24
CA SER A 54 -5.57 9.42 -10.02
C SER A 54 -5.92 9.71 -8.56
N THR A 55 -5.75 8.76 -7.63
CA THR A 55 -5.91 9.01 -6.19
C THR A 55 -4.59 9.58 -5.67
N PRO A 56 -4.52 10.88 -5.32
CA PRO A 56 -3.31 11.42 -4.73
C PRO A 56 -3.05 10.69 -3.41
N CYS A 57 -1.82 10.23 -3.22
CA CYS A 57 -1.39 9.78 -1.90
C CYS A 57 -1.50 10.92 -0.89
N PRO A 58 -1.72 10.61 0.40
CA PRO A 58 -1.68 11.65 1.42
C PRO A 58 -0.32 12.34 1.42
N SER A 59 -0.26 13.53 2.01
CA SER A 59 0.98 14.29 2.14
C SER A 59 2.09 13.41 2.74
N ASN A 60 3.30 13.53 2.19
CA ASN A 60 4.47 12.71 2.55
C ASN A 60 4.30 11.22 2.22
N GLY A 61 3.57 10.91 1.15
CA GLY A 61 3.49 9.58 0.57
C GLY A 61 3.47 9.59 -0.94
N HIS A 62 3.88 8.48 -1.55
CA HIS A 62 3.92 8.27 -2.99
C HIS A 62 3.36 6.90 -3.37
N ILE A 63 3.00 6.73 -4.64
CA ILE A 63 2.53 5.45 -5.16
C ILE A 63 3.75 4.53 -5.34
N ASP A 64 3.77 3.41 -4.63
CA ASP A 64 4.64 2.30 -4.98
C ASP A 64 3.95 1.49 -6.09
N ALA A 65 4.49 1.58 -7.31
CA ALA A 65 3.93 0.90 -8.48
C ALA A 65 4.02 -0.62 -8.39
N SER A 66 4.99 -1.17 -7.64
CA SER A 66 5.16 -2.61 -7.45
C SER A 66 4.13 -3.16 -6.46
N LEU A 67 3.78 -2.35 -5.47
CA LEU A 67 2.82 -2.69 -4.42
C LEU A 67 1.42 -2.18 -4.70
N ALA A 68 1.25 -1.40 -5.77
CA ALA A 68 -0.02 -0.85 -6.21
C ALA A 68 -0.78 -0.10 -5.10
N ARG A 69 -0.03 0.59 -4.22
CA ARG A 69 -0.57 1.33 -3.07
C ARG A 69 0.27 2.54 -2.72
N CYS A 70 -0.30 3.46 -1.94
CA CYS A 70 0.48 4.51 -1.30
C CYS A 70 1.39 3.93 -0.24
N VAL A 71 2.64 4.39 -0.23
CA VAL A 71 3.62 4.17 0.82
C VAL A 71 4.09 5.53 1.33
N CYS A 72 4.48 5.60 2.59
CA CYS A 72 5.01 6.83 3.16
C CYS A 72 6.44 7.08 2.70
N ASP A 73 6.79 8.34 2.49
CA ASP A 73 8.15 8.77 2.22
C ASP A 73 9.07 8.46 3.42
N ASP A 74 10.37 8.47 3.18
CA ASP A 74 11.38 8.23 4.23
C ASP A 74 11.18 9.20 5.42
N GLY A 75 11.22 8.66 6.64
CA GLY A 75 10.95 9.41 7.86
C GLY A 75 9.47 9.57 8.23
N PHE A 76 8.54 9.01 7.44
CA PHE A 76 7.11 9.02 7.72
C PHE A 76 6.55 7.61 7.87
N THR A 77 5.53 7.46 8.72
CA THR A 77 4.88 6.17 8.97
C THR A 77 3.36 6.27 8.83
N TRP A 78 2.76 5.20 8.31
CA TRP A 78 1.32 5.12 8.10
C TRP A 78 0.57 5.04 9.44
N THR A 79 -0.32 5.99 9.68
CA THR A 79 -1.15 6.06 10.91
C THR A 79 -2.54 5.42 10.76
N GLY A 80 -2.85 4.88 9.58
CA GLY A 80 -4.18 4.38 9.23
C GLY A 80 -4.90 5.26 8.21
N SER A 81 -4.63 6.56 8.22
CA SER A 81 -5.25 7.54 7.31
C SER A 81 -4.27 8.52 6.66
N GLU A 82 -3.07 8.69 7.22
CA GLU A 82 -2.07 9.64 6.74
C GLU A 82 -0.64 9.15 7.02
N CYS A 83 0.32 9.70 6.27
CA CYS A 83 1.74 9.56 6.55
C CYS A 83 2.17 10.64 7.54
N ALA A 84 2.16 10.27 8.83
CA ALA A 84 2.63 11.17 9.87
C ALA A 84 4.14 11.04 10.00
N SER A 85 4.80 12.14 10.35
CA SER A 85 6.22 12.10 10.68
C SER A 85 6.41 11.10 11.81
N THR A 86 7.11 10.02 11.53
CA THR A 86 7.73 9.28 12.61
C THR A 86 8.71 10.24 13.27
N PRO A 87 8.87 10.21 14.60
CA PRO A 87 10.01 10.83 15.21
C PRO A 87 11.29 10.06 14.81
N SER A 88 11.65 10.07 13.53
CA SER A 88 13.02 9.88 13.05
C SER A 88 13.91 11.04 13.52
N GLY A 89 13.29 12.08 14.10
CA GLY A 89 13.94 13.06 14.94
C GLY A 89 13.59 12.84 16.40
N ALA A 90 13.90 11.68 16.98
CA ALA A 90 14.26 11.69 18.39
C ALA A 90 15.35 12.77 18.50
N SER A 91 15.00 13.94 19.03
CA SER A 91 15.99 14.97 19.30
C SER A 91 16.95 14.33 20.27
N CYS A 92 18.12 13.95 19.78
CA CYS A 92 19.06 13.27 20.62
C CYS A 92 19.35 14.18 21.83
N PRO A 93 19.46 13.59 23.02
CA PRO A 93 19.78 14.36 24.20
C PRO A 93 21.10 15.12 23.97
N SER A 94 21.32 16.19 24.74
CA SER A 94 22.52 17.01 24.59
C SER A 94 23.78 16.14 24.59
N ASN A 95 24.68 16.40 23.63
CA ASN A 95 25.91 15.63 23.38
C ASN A 95 25.71 14.25 22.72
N ALA A 96 24.58 14.01 22.06
CA ALA A 96 24.36 12.87 21.17
C ALA A 96 23.86 13.32 19.79
N HIS A 97 24.02 12.46 18.79
CA HIS A 97 23.48 12.63 17.43
C HIS A 97 22.82 11.35 16.94
N MET A 98 21.94 11.45 15.95
CA MET A 98 21.32 10.28 15.33
C MET A 98 22.33 9.54 14.47
N ASP A 99 22.46 8.24 14.69
CA ASP A 99 23.05 7.31 13.74
C ASP A 99 21.96 6.85 12.77
N ALA A 100 21.99 7.37 11.55
CA ALA A 100 21.01 7.06 10.52
C ALA A 100 21.06 5.61 10.02
N THR A 101 22.12 4.86 10.33
CA THR A 101 22.26 3.45 9.94
C THR A 101 21.67 2.50 10.98
N GLN A 102 21.66 2.91 12.25
CA GLN A 102 21.20 2.12 13.39
C GLN A 102 19.88 2.63 13.98
N ASP A 103 19.34 3.73 13.43
CA ASP A 103 18.13 4.43 13.87
C ASP A 103 18.10 4.66 15.39
N ASN A 104 19.24 5.04 15.95
CA ASN A 104 19.41 5.31 17.39
C ASN A 104 20.29 6.54 17.64
N CYS A 105 20.18 7.10 18.84
CA CYS A 105 21.13 8.13 19.27
C CYS A 105 22.44 7.50 19.71
N VAL A 106 23.55 8.08 19.27
CA VAL A 106 24.90 7.73 19.69
C VAL A 106 25.58 8.95 20.31
N CYS A 107 26.41 8.73 21.33
CA CYS A 107 27.14 9.81 22.00
C CYS A 107 28.14 10.47 21.03
N ASN A 108 28.28 11.78 21.12
CA ASN A 108 29.34 12.51 20.45
C ASN A 108 30.72 12.07 20.98
N SER A 109 31.77 12.32 20.19
CA SER A 109 33.14 11.99 20.60
C SER A 109 33.48 12.59 21.97
N GLY A 110 33.92 11.76 22.91
CA GLY A 110 34.24 12.15 24.28
C GLY A 110 33.11 11.99 25.31
N PHE A 111 31.94 11.49 24.90
CA PHE A 111 30.80 11.23 25.79
C PHE A 111 30.43 9.74 25.79
N ILE A 112 29.87 9.25 26.92
CA ILE A 112 29.34 7.89 27.07
C ILE A 112 27.94 7.97 27.70
N TRP A 113 27.11 6.95 27.46
CA TRP A 113 25.86 6.76 28.19
C TRP A 113 26.17 6.40 29.66
N ASP A 114 25.37 6.91 30.60
CA ASP A 114 25.38 6.47 32.01
C ASP A 114 24.66 5.12 32.13
#